data_AF-A0A3R6WHJ9-F1
#
_entry.id   AF-A0A3R6WHJ9-F1
#
_cell.length_a   1.000
_cell.length_b   1.000
_cell.length_c   1.000
_cell.angle_alpha   90.00
_cell.angle_beta   90.00
_cell.angle_gamma   90.00
#
_symmetry.space_group_name_H-M   'P 1'
#
loop_
_entity.id
_entity.type
_entity.pdbx_description
1 polymer ?
#
loop_
_entity_poly.entity_id
_entity_poly.type
_entity_poly.pdbx_seq_one_letter_code
_entity_poly.pdbx_strand_id
1 'polypeptide(L)'
;MLVHTGAMHRNPKYWSRPAEFVPDRFIEGTESFEADKGLRGGQGNTYYYMPFSTGSKNCIGMRFAMAELQVVVASLVARHSFRLSPDANVEPTFVGVTMRPKHLNMTVHLVD
;
A
#
# COMPACT_ATOMS: atom_id res chain seq x y z
N MET A 1 8.96 -9.93 -21.59
CA MET A 1 8.32 -8.68 -21.13
C MET A 1 8.39 -8.66 -19.61
N LEU A 2 8.91 -7.58 -19.02
CA LEU A 2 9.07 -7.41 -17.57
C LEU A 2 8.19 -6.24 -17.11
N VAL A 3 7.47 -6.40 -16.01
CA VAL A 3 6.60 -5.36 -15.43
C VAL A 3 7.16 -4.97 -14.07
N HIS A 4 7.67 -3.74 -13.96
CA HIS A 4 8.21 -3.22 -12.71
C HIS A 4 7.11 -2.51 -11.90
N THR A 5 6.28 -3.28 -11.21
CA THR A 5 5.12 -2.78 -10.45
C THR A 5 5.49 -1.67 -9.46
N GLY A 6 6.58 -1.84 -8.70
CA GLY A 6 7.02 -0.85 -7.70
C GLY A 6 7.41 0.52 -8.26
N ALA A 7 7.84 0.60 -9.52
CA ALA A 7 8.19 1.85 -10.18
C ALA A 7 6.92 2.53 -10.72
N MET A 8 6.00 1.73 -11.28
CA MET A 8 4.69 2.20 -11.72
C MET A 8 3.86 2.75 -10.55
N HIS A 9 3.86 2.10 -9.39
CA HIS A 9 3.13 2.54 -8.19
C HIS A 9 3.68 3.84 -7.58
N ARG A 10 4.88 4.28 -7.99
CA ARG A 10 5.55 5.51 -7.53
C ARG A 10 5.89 6.46 -8.68
N ASN A 11 5.28 6.28 -9.85
CA ASN A 11 5.56 7.12 -11.00
C ASN A 11 4.83 8.47 -10.89
N PRO A 12 5.54 9.62 -10.84
CA PRO A 12 4.91 10.94 -10.75
C PRO A 12 4.00 11.27 -11.95
N LYS A 13 4.11 10.54 -13.05
CA LYS A 13 3.18 10.64 -14.19
C LYS A 13 1.76 10.19 -13.86
N TYR A 14 1.57 9.32 -12.86
CA TYR A 14 0.28 8.68 -12.57
C TYR A 14 -0.23 8.93 -11.15
N TRP A 15 0.64 9.43 -10.28
CA TRP A 15 0.39 9.59 -8.86
C TRP A 15 0.91 10.94 -8.39
N SER A 16 0.03 11.76 -7.83
CA SER A 16 0.40 12.94 -7.06
C SER A 16 1.10 12.49 -5.78
N ARG A 17 2.15 13.21 -5.37
CA ARG A 17 2.94 12.88 -4.16
C ARG A 17 3.30 11.38 -4.09
N PRO A 18 3.98 10.82 -5.11
CA PRO A 18 4.15 9.38 -5.29
C PRO A 18 5.03 8.71 -4.21
N ALA A 19 5.80 9.50 -3.47
CA ALA A 19 6.63 9.02 -2.38
C ALA A 19 5.90 9.02 -1.01
N GLU A 20 4.74 9.66 -0.92
CA GLU A 20 3.98 9.80 0.32
C GLU A 20 2.94 8.68 0.49
N PHE A 21 2.71 8.27 1.74
CA PHE A 21 1.61 7.39 2.10
C PHE A 21 0.30 8.21 2.19
N VAL A 22 -0.53 8.11 1.15
CA VAL A 22 -1.81 8.83 1.05
C VAL A 22 -2.94 7.82 0.85
N PRO A 23 -3.62 7.35 1.91
CA PRO A 23 -4.70 6.36 1.80
C PRO A 23 -5.91 6.84 0.99
N ASP A 24 -6.24 8.13 1.12
CA ASP A 24 -7.45 8.72 0.52
C ASP A 24 -7.47 8.63 -1.01
N ARG A 25 -6.32 8.43 -1.66
CA ARG A 25 -6.22 8.29 -3.12
C ARG A 25 -6.94 7.07 -3.69
N PHE A 26 -7.39 6.17 -2.81
CA PHE A 26 -8.17 4.99 -3.16
C PHE A 26 -9.68 5.15 -2.87
N ILE A 27 -10.12 6.33 -2.42
CA ILE A 27 -11.51 6.66 -2.11
C ILE A 27 -12.00 7.65 -3.17
N GLU A 28 -13.00 7.24 -3.97
CA GLU A 28 -13.56 8.07 -5.03
C GLU A 28 -14.13 9.39 -4.48
N GLY A 29 -13.91 10.49 -5.18
CA GLY A 29 -14.38 11.82 -4.81
C GLY A 29 -13.51 12.57 -3.79
N THR A 30 -12.46 11.97 -3.23
CA THR A 30 -11.48 12.72 -2.43
C THR A 30 -10.58 13.57 -3.33
N GLU A 31 -10.01 14.65 -2.77
CA GLU A 31 -9.07 15.52 -3.49
C GLU A 31 -7.89 14.72 -4.07
N SER A 32 -7.31 13.81 -3.27
CA SER A 32 -6.17 13.00 -3.71
C SER A 32 -6.54 12.00 -4.82
N PHE A 33 -7.74 11.45 -4.80
CA PHE A 33 -8.22 10.57 -5.86
C PHE A 33 -8.41 11.34 -7.18
N GLU A 34 -9.04 12.51 -7.14
CA GLU A 34 -9.27 13.32 -8.35
C GLU A 34 -7.96 13.89 -8.93
N ALA A 35 -7.02 14.32 -8.07
CA ALA A 35 -5.70 14.76 -8.49
C ALA A 35 -4.95 13.64 -9.26
N ASP A 36 -4.94 12.45 -8.70
CA ASP A 36 -4.32 11.27 -9.29
C ASP A 36 -5.02 10.82 -10.59
N LYS A 37 -6.35 10.84 -10.61
CA LYS A 37 -7.15 10.52 -11.79
C LYS A 37 -6.90 11.50 -12.93
N GLY A 38 -6.71 12.79 -12.62
CA GLY A 38 -6.31 13.81 -13.58
C GLY A 38 -4.97 13.49 -14.27
N LEU A 39 -3.97 13.05 -13.50
CA LEU A 39 -2.67 12.64 -14.04
C LEU A 39 -2.76 11.39 -14.95
N ARG A 40 -3.75 10.53 -14.71
CA ARG A 40 -4.04 9.34 -15.54
C ARG A 40 -5.03 9.59 -16.67
N GLY A 41 -5.34 10.85 -16.99
CA GLY A 41 -6.25 11.20 -18.08
C GLY A 41 -7.69 10.70 -17.85
N GLY A 42 -8.17 10.76 -16.60
CA GLY A 42 -9.52 10.35 -16.21
C GLY A 42 -9.65 8.87 -15.83
N GLN A 43 -8.60 8.08 -15.97
CA GLN A 43 -8.62 6.65 -15.64
C GLN A 43 -8.50 6.41 -14.13
N GLY A 44 -9.24 5.41 -13.64
CA GLY A 44 -9.15 4.95 -12.25
C GLY A 44 -7.81 4.27 -11.94
N ASN A 45 -7.73 3.65 -10.76
CA ASN A 45 -6.49 3.02 -10.28
C ASN A 45 -6.16 1.70 -11.00
N THR A 46 -7.12 1.10 -11.73
CA THR A 46 -6.92 -0.14 -12.49
C THR A 46 -5.78 0.02 -13.49
N TYR A 47 -4.86 -0.95 -13.49
CA TYR A 47 -3.60 -0.96 -14.28
C TYR A 47 -2.51 0.03 -13.85
N TYR A 48 -2.79 0.96 -12.94
CA TYR A 48 -1.78 1.85 -12.36
C TYR A 48 -1.35 1.37 -10.96
N TYR A 49 -2.25 0.68 -10.27
CA TYR A 49 -1.99 -0.04 -9.03
C TYR A 49 -2.33 -1.53 -9.23
N MET A 50 -1.29 -2.38 -9.19
CA MET A 50 -1.38 -3.82 -9.49
C MET A 50 -0.52 -4.64 -8.51
N PRO A 51 -0.82 -4.61 -7.20
CA PRO A 51 -0.05 -5.37 -6.20
C PRO A 51 -0.18 -6.89 -6.35
N PHE A 52 -1.25 -7.37 -6.99
CA PHE A 52 -1.54 -8.79 -7.22
C PHE A 52 -1.39 -9.20 -8.70
N SER A 53 -0.78 -8.35 -9.55
CA SER A 53 -0.79 -8.50 -11.02
C SER A 53 -2.21 -8.39 -11.61
N THR A 54 -2.40 -8.78 -12.87
CA THR A 54 -3.69 -8.78 -13.58
C THR A 54 -3.73 -9.88 -14.65
N GLY A 55 -4.90 -10.12 -15.24
CA GLY A 55 -5.11 -11.10 -16.30
C GLY A 55 -4.90 -12.55 -15.85
N SER A 56 -4.44 -13.40 -16.77
CA SER A 56 -4.25 -14.85 -16.54
C SER A 56 -3.16 -15.20 -15.51
N LYS A 57 -2.35 -14.21 -15.10
CA LYS A 57 -1.29 -14.32 -14.09
C LYS A 57 -1.57 -13.46 -12.85
N ASN A 58 -2.84 -13.10 -12.62
CA ASN A 58 -3.26 -12.51 -11.35
C ASN A 58 -3.05 -13.51 -10.21
N CYS A 59 -2.67 -13.03 -9.02
CA CYS A 59 -2.56 -13.83 -7.82
C CYS A 59 -3.91 -14.48 -7.47
N ILE A 60 -3.95 -15.81 -7.45
CA ILE A 60 -5.16 -16.58 -7.09
C ILE A 60 -5.62 -16.28 -5.65
N GLY A 61 -4.68 -15.91 -4.78
CA GLY A 61 -4.92 -15.61 -3.38
C GLY A 61 -5.41 -14.19 -3.09
N MET A 62 -5.56 -13.32 -4.11
CA MET A 62 -5.91 -11.90 -3.91
C MET A 62 -7.12 -11.71 -2.99
N ARG A 63 -8.20 -12.45 -3.22
CA ARG A 63 -9.43 -12.31 -2.42
C ARG A 63 -9.25 -12.76 -0.98
N PHE A 64 -8.50 -13.85 -0.77
CA PHE A 64 -8.19 -14.35 0.57
C PHE A 64 -7.29 -13.38 1.33
N ALA A 65 -6.20 -12.94 0.70
CA ALA A 65 -5.26 -11.98 1.29
C ALA A 65 -5.96 -10.66 1.69
N MET A 66 -6.85 -10.13 0.85
CA MET A 66 -7.59 -8.90 1.20
C MET A 66 -8.52 -9.10 2.41
N ALA A 67 -9.24 -10.23 2.46
CA ALA A 67 -10.12 -10.54 3.59
C ALA A 67 -9.32 -10.73 4.89
N GLU A 68 -8.22 -11.48 4.83
CA GLU A 68 -7.32 -11.71 5.97
C GLU A 68 -6.71 -10.40 6.47
N LEU A 69 -6.18 -9.56 5.57
CA LEU A 69 -5.60 -8.26 5.92
C LEU A 69 -6.62 -7.35 6.58
N GLN A 70 -7.86 -7.30 6.08
CA GLN A 70 -8.92 -6.50 6.69
C GLN A 70 -9.22 -6.96 8.12
N VAL A 71 -9.34 -8.27 8.35
CA VAL A 71 -9.59 -8.84 9.68
C VAL A 71 -8.43 -8.56 10.63
N VAL A 72 -7.19 -8.80 10.20
CA VAL A 72 -5.99 -8.56 11.02
C VAL A 72 -5.87 -7.09 11.39
N VAL A 73 -5.95 -6.18 10.41
CA VAL A 73 -5.84 -4.74 10.66
C VAL A 73 -6.96 -4.27 11.58
N ALA A 74 -8.21 -4.61 11.30
CA ALA A 74 -9.36 -4.21 12.14
C ALA A 74 -9.22 -4.73 13.57
N SER A 75 -8.81 -5.98 13.76
CA SER A 75 -8.63 -6.59 15.09
C SER A 75 -7.50 -5.94 15.89
N LEU A 76 -6.41 -5.60 15.22
CA LEU A 76 -5.25 -4.96 15.85
C LEU A 76 -5.56 -3.53 16.26
N VAL A 77 -6.06 -2.69 15.34
CA VAL A 77 -6.31 -1.26 15.61
C VAL A 77 -7.50 -1.02 16.54
N ALA A 78 -8.45 -1.96 16.64
CA ALA A 78 -9.58 -1.85 17.56
C ALA A 78 -9.18 -2.02 19.04
N ARG A 79 -8.05 -2.66 19.32
CA ARG A 79 -7.64 -3.04 20.68
C ARG A 79 -6.26 -2.53 21.07
N HIS A 80 -5.47 -2.08 20.11
CA HIS A 80 -4.08 -1.73 20.35
C HIS A 80 -3.71 -0.40 19.69
N SER A 81 -2.82 0.32 20.36
CA SER A 81 -2.09 1.45 19.82
C SER A 81 -0.63 1.07 19.61
N PHE A 82 -0.04 1.57 18.53
CA PHE A 82 1.30 1.22 18.09
C PHE A 82 2.19 2.47 18.10
N ARG A 83 3.38 2.36 18.66
CA ARG A 83 4.40 3.43 18.59
C ARG A 83 5.74 2.85 18.16
N LEU A 84 6.36 3.46 17.16
CA LEU A 84 7.72 3.09 16.75
C LEU A 84 8.69 3.33 17.90
N SER A 85 9.60 2.39 18.12
CA SER A 85 10.73 2.59 19.03
C SER A 85 11.73 3.57 18.43
N PRO A 86 12.54 4.28 19.24
CA PRO A 86 13.55 5.22 18.73
C PRO A 86 14.59 4.60 17.77
N ASP A 87 14.83 3.29 17.89
CA ASP A 87 15.74 2.51 17.05
C ASP A 87 15.07 1.92 15.80
N ALA A 88 13.78 2.19 15.58
CA ALA A 88 13.07 1.68 14.41
C ALA A 88 13.64 2.26 13.11
N ASN A 89 13.82 1.40 12.11
CA ASN A 89 14.21 1.76 10.76
C ASN A 89 13.18 1.21 9.77
N VAL A 90 12.28 2.09 9.34
CA VAL A 90 11.17 1.76 8.43
C VAL A 90 11.55 1.83 6.96
N GLU A 91 12.82 2.13 6.65
CA GLU A 91 13.29 2.14 5.26
C GLU A 91 13.08 0.76 4.63
N PRO A 92 12.52 0.70 3.41
CA PRO A 92 12.28 -0.56 2.76
C PRO A 92 13.59 -1.25 2.38
N THR A 93 13.63 -2.56 2.56
CA THR A 93 14.70 -3.43 2.09
C THR A 93 14.12 -4.59 1.32
N PHE A 94 14.73 -4.86 0.17
CA PHE A 94 14.36 -5.95 -0.70
C PHE A 94 14.98 -7.25 -0.19
N VAL A 95 14.15 -8.29 -0.01
CA VAL A 95 14.57 -9.58 0.53
C VAL A 95 14.11 -10.68 -0.43
N GLY A 96 14.68 -10.66 -1.64
CA GLY A 96 14.43 -11.64 -2.68
C GLY A 96 13.18 -11.36 -3.51
N VAL A 97 11.98 -11.57 -2.96
CA VAL A 97 10.71 -11.37 -3.70
C VAL A 97 9.82 -10.31 -3.06
N THR A 98 9.97 -10.08 -1.75
CA THR A 98 9.19 -9.11 -0.99
C THR A 98 10.05 -7.95 -0.50
N MET A 99 9.39 -6.84 -0.18
CA MET A 99 9.99 -5.74 0.57
C MET A 99 9.52 -5.83 2.03
N ARG A 100 10.43 -5.57 2.96
CA ARG A 100 10.13 -5.38 4.38
C ARG A 100 10.93 -4.20 4.94
N PRO A 101 10.52 -3.61 6.08
CA PRO A 101 11.36 -2.66 6.80
C PRO A 101 12.73 -3.24 7.17
N LYS A 102 13.77 -2.41 7.26
CA LYS A 102 15.09 -2.82 7.77
C LYS A 102 15.01 -3.36 9.20
N HIS A 103 14.32 -2.63 10.08
CA HIS A 103 14.24 -2.93 11.50
C HIS A 103 12.97 -2.35 12.12
N LEU A 104 11.87 -3.12 12.13
CA LEU A 104 10.58 -2.64 12.63
C LEU A 104 10.42 -2.94 14.12
N ASN A 105 11.05 -2.13 14.97
CA ASN A 105 10.82 -2.17 16.43
C ASN A 105 9.68 -1.22 16.82
N MET A 106 8.74 -1.71 17.63
CA MET A 106 7.61 -0.92 18.11
C MET A 106 7.15 -1.40 19.49
N THR A 107 6.53 -0.49 20.24
CA THR A 107 5.73 -0.85 21.41
C THR A 107 4.26 -0.93 21.04
N VAL A 108 3.57 -1.90 21.64
CA VAL A 108 2.14 -2.14 21.46
C VAL A 108 1.47 -2.01 22.81
N HIS A 109 0.48 -1.13 22.90
CA HIS A 109 -0.29 -0.91 24.12
C HIS A 109 -1.76 -1.23 23.86
N LEU A 110 -2.47 -1.79 24.84
CA LEU A 110 -3.92 -1.91 24.76
C LEU A 110 -4.55 -0.51 24.74
N VAL A 111 -5.64 -0.37 24.01
CA VAL A 111 -6.51 0.81 24.02
C VAL A 111 -7.71 0.44 24.89
N ASP A 112 -7.93 1.24 25.93
CA ASP A 112 -9.09 1.13 26.83
C ASP A 112 -10.40 1.50 26.12
#